data_AF-A0A536XW97-F1
#
_entry.id   AF-A0A536XW97-F1
#
_cell.length_a   1.000
_cell.length_b   1.000
_cell.length_c   1.000
_cell.angle_alpha   90.00
_cell.angle_beta   90.00
_cell.angle_gamma   90.00
#
_symmetry.space_group_name_H-M   'P 1'
#
loop_
_entity.id
_entity.type
_entity.pdbx_description
1 polymer ?
#
loop_
_entity_poly.entity_id
_entity_poly.type
_entity_poly.pdbx_seq_one_letter_code
_entity_poly.pdbx_strand_id
1 'polypeptide(L)'
;MAALSALRRFNENARSLAGVFILIALCGCSSLLPQSASLREALPAELHRKVELADVPFFPQREYQCGPAALATVLAAEGVKVTPDTLVPEVYLPERKGSLQIEMLAAARRHGLVSYQLAPRFSDLLSEIAAGNPVIVLQNLGLKEGWHYAVAVGYDYDWGKLYLRSGESRRQVMPFAIHELVWMRSGYWAMVALPPDRIPTTADESRWLSAVAALERPDPPAARTAYQTFLKRWPDNVNAAIGLANTHHALGELREAETVLRRAAEVDPSSVIVLNNLAQTLADQGKDAEALRFIERAAALGGPFAGAVEDTRKAIRARLRK
;
A
#
# COMPACT_ATOMS: atom_id res chain seq x y z
N MET A 1 -0.84 12.54 73.43
CA MET A 1 -1.74 11.90 72.44
C MET A 1 -1.66 12.51 71.02
N ALA A 2 -1.25 13.76 70.82
CA ALA A 2 -1.23 14.40 69.49
C ALA A 2 -0.08 13.98 68.54
N ALA A 3 1.05 13.48 69.07
CA ALA A 3 2.20 13.09 68.24
C ALA A 3 2.00 11.75 67.49
N LEU A 4 1.22 10.82 68.06
CA LEU A 4 0.95 9.51 67.46
C LEU A 4 -0.06 9.57 66.29
N SER A 5 -0.95 10.57 66.24
CA SER A 5 -1.90 10.74 65.14
C SER A 5 -1.28 11.38 63.89
N ALA A 6 -0.22 12.19 64.05
CA ALA A 6 0.48 12.83 62.94
C ALA A 6 1.32 11.82 62.13
N LEU A 7 2.00 10.89 62.81
CA LEU A 7 2.77 9.81 62.19
C LEU A 7 1.89 8.81 61.42
N ARG A 8 0.65 8.58 61.86
CA ARG A 8 -0.29 7.67 61.17
C ARG A 8 -0.81 8.26 59.85
N ARG A 9 -1.10 9.57 59.81
CA ARG A 9 -1.53 10.29 58.58
C ARG A 9 -0.42 10.41 57.54
N PHE A 10 0.84 10.53 57.96
CA PHE A 10 1.97 10.57 57.02
C PHE A 10 2.16 9.22 56.31
N ASN A 11 1.92 8.11 57.01
CA ASN A 11 2.07 6.75 56.47
C ASN A 11 0.90 6.34 55.55
N GLU A 12 -0.32 6.85 55.78
CA GLU A 12 -1.48 6.67 54.88
C GLU A 12 -1.34 7.47 53.58
N ASN A 13 -0.76 8.69 53.65
CA ASN A 13 -0.48 9.51 52.47
C ASN A 13 0.67 8.94 51.64
N ALA A 14 1.72 8.39 52.27
CA ALA A 14 2.82 7.73 51.57
C ALA A 14 2.36 6.44 50.83
N ARG A 15 1.45 5.67 51.43
CA ARG A 15 0.83 4.49 50.78
C ARG A 15 -0.10 4.86 49.62
N SER A 16 -0.83 5.96 49.75
CA SER A 16 -1.71 6.48 48.69
C SER A 16 -0.91 7.06 47.51
N LEU A 17 0.18 7.80 47.78
CA LEU A 17 1.09 8.32 46.76
C LEU A 17 1.89 7.22 46.05
N ALA A 18 2.34 6.19 46.79
CA ALA A 18 2.98 5.02 46.19
C ALA A 18 2.01 4.21 45.31
N GLY A 19 0.73 4.07 45.72
CA GLY A 19 -0.31 3.42 44.93
C GLY A 19 -0.63 4.17 43.62
N VAL A 20 -0.66 5.50 43.65
CA VAL A 20 -0.89 6.34 42.47
C VAL A 20 0.30 6.29 41.50
N PHE A 21 1.54 6.29 41.99
CA PHE A 21 2.73 6.13 41.13
C PHE A 21 2.82 4.75 40.48
N ILE A 22 2.42 3.68 41.18
CA ILE A 22 2.40 2.32 40.63
C ILE A 22 1.29 2.17 39.56
N LEU A 23 0.12 2.78 39.76
CA LEU A 23 -0.97 2.79 38.77
C LEU A 23 -0.62 3.60 37.51
N ILE A 24 0.08 4.73 37.63
CA ILE A 24 0.55 5.51 36.47
C ILE A 24 1.66 4.77 35.72
N ALA A 25 2.56 4.06 36.42
CA ALA A 25 3.61 3.26 35.79
C ALA A 25 3.05 2.04 35.02
N LEU A 26 1.96 1.44 35.48
CA LEU A 26 1.32 0.30 34.82
C LEU A 26 0.47 0.71 33.60
N CYS A 27 -0.19 1.87 33.64
CA CYS A 27 -0.91 2.42 32.48
C CYS A 27 0.03 3.03 31.42
N GLY A 28 1.23 3.48 31.80
CA GLY A 28 2.19 4.09 30.88
C GLY A 28 2.75 3.10 29.84
N CYS A 29 2.95 1.83 30.20
CA CYS A 29 3.55 0.85 29.29
C CYS A 29 2.64 0.42 28.13
N SER A 30 1.31 0.39 28.32
CA SER A 30 0.36 0.09 27.23
C SER A 30 0.20 1.28 26.27
N SER A 31 0.32 2.51 26.76
CA SER A 31 0.29 3.72 25.91
C SER A 31 1.50 3.88 24.99
N LEU A 32 2.65 3.28 25.34
CA LEU A 32 3.90 3.38 24.57
C LEU A 32 3.91 2.46 23.33
N LEU A 33 3.24 1.31 23.42
CA LEU A 33 3.20 0.27 22.38
C LEU A 33 1.76 -0.20 22.16
N PRO A 34 0.88 0.70 21.68
CA PRO A 34 -0.56 0.47 21.66
C PRO A 34 -0.96 -0.69 20.75
N GLN A 35 -0.23 -0.94 19.66
CA GLN A 35 -0.60 -1.97 18.68
C GLN A 35 -0.25 -3.37 19.19
N SER A 36 0.92 -3.55 19.79
CA SER A 36 1.31 -4.82 20.42
C SER A 36 0.50 -5.10 21.69
N ALA A 37 0.08 -4.05 22.41
CA ALA A 37 -0.86 -4.20 23.52
C ALA A 37 -2.21 -4.70 23.03
N SER A 38 -2.80 -4.05 22.02
CA SER A 38 -4.08 -4.46 21.42
C SER A 38 -4.01 -5.88 20.84
N LEU A 39 -2.93 -6.23 20.14
CA LEU A 39 -2.73 -7.57 19.61
C LEU A 39 -2.67 -8.62 20.72
N ARG A 40 -2.13 -8.34 21.91
CA ARG A 40 -2.14 -9.29 23.04
C ARG A 40 -3.53 -9.52 23.63
N GLU A 41 -4.41 -8.52 23.55
CA GLU A 41 -5.77 -8.62 24.08
C GLU A 41 -6.66 -9.49 23.19
N ALA A 42 -6.54 -9.36 21.86
CA ALA A 42 -7.27 -10.18 20.91
C ALA A 42 -6.51 -10.36 19.60
N LEU A 43 -6.37 -11.62 19.17
CA LEU A 43 -6.00 -11.94 17.79
C LEU A 43 -7.23 -11.72 16.89
N PRO A 44 -7.11 -10.95 15.79
CA PRO A 44 -8.14 -10.93 14.76
C PRO A 44 -8.56 -12.37 14.38
N ALA A 45 -9.86 -12.65 14.36
CA ALA A 45 -10.40 -14.01 14.24
C ALA A 45 -9.94 -14.75 12.97
N GLU A 46 -9.55 -14.01 11.95
CA GLU A 46 -9.12 -14.49 10.64
C GLU A 46 -7.64 -14.95 10.61
N LEU A 47 -6.86 -14.68 11.66
CA LEU A 47 -5.43 -14.98 11.70
C LEU A 47 -5.15 -16.35 12.34
N HIS A 48 -4.33 -17.15 11.66
CA HIS A 48 -3.72 -18.33 12.25
C HIS A 48 -2.76 -17.94 13.38
N ARG A 49 -2.64 -18.76 14.43
CA ARG A 49 -1.76 -18.42 15.57
C ARG A 49 -0.27 -18.41 15.22
N LYS A 50 0.12 -19.12 14.17
CA LYS A 50 1.51 -19.20 13.71
C LYS A 50 1.55 -19.34 12.19
N VAL A 51 2.37 -18.52 11.56
CA VAL A 51 2.60 -18.52 10.11
C VAL A 51 4.09 -18.28 9.86
N GLU A 52 4.71 -19.04 8.97
CA GLU A 52 6.07 -18.75 8.50
C GLU A 52 6.19 -19.10 7.01
N LEU A 53 6.49 -18.09 6.20
CA LEU A 53 6.75 -18.19 4.76
C LEU A 53 8.21 -18.63 4.56
N ALA A 54 8.48 -19.92 4.83
CA ALA A 54 9.82 -20.47 4.86
C ALA A 54 10.58 -20.36 3.52
N ASP A 55 9.84 -20.41 2.41
CA ASP A 55 10.36 -20.41 1.05
C ASP A 55 10.68 -19.01 0.50
N VAL A 56 10.31 -17.94 1.24
CA VAL A 56 10.67 -16.58 0.85
C VAL A 56 12.20 -16.48 0.76
N PRO A 57 12.75 -16.06 -0.39
CA PRO A 57 14.18 -15.94 -0.62
C PRO A 57 14.90 -15.13 0.46
N PHE A 58 16.21 -15.29 0.56
CA PHE A 58 17.02 -14.49 1.46
C PHE A 58 18.27 -14.01 0.75
N PHE A 59 18.41 -12.70 0.66
CA PHE A 59 19.62 -12.04 0.22
C PHE A 59 20.28 -11.37 1.43
N PRO A 60 21.48 -11.84 1.85
CA PRO A 60 22.16 -11.24 2.98
C PRO A 60 22.48 -9.77 2.68
N GLN A 61 22.12 -8.90 3.62
CA GLN A 61 22.27 -7.46 3.47
C GLN A 61 23.67 -7.05 3.92
N ARG A 62 24.50 -6.59 2.99
CA ARG A 62 25.80 -5.98 3.30
C ARG A 62 25.64 -4.46 3.47
N GLU A 63 26.71 -3.78 3.88
CA GLU A 63 26.70 -2.35 4.15
C GLU A 63 26.03 -1.56 3.00
N TYR A 64 25.06 -0.69 3.34
CA TYR A 64 24.28 0.14 2.40
C TYR A 64 23.29 -0.59 1.46
N GLN A 65 23.02 -1.90 1.64
CA GLN A 65 22.13 -2.68 0.76
C GLN A 65 20.80 -3.13 1.40
N CYS A 66 20.42 -2.65 2.59
CA CYS A 66 19.20 -3.13 3.26
C CYS A 66 17.92 -2.92 2.40
N GLY A 67 17.79 -1.77 1.73
CA GLY A 67 16.69 -1.49 0.78
C GLY A 67 16.69 -2.41 -0.45
N PRO A 68 17.74 -2.42 -1.29
CA PRO A 68 17.84 -3.29 -2.46
C PRO A 68 17.63 -4.77 -2.13
N ALA A 69 18.18 -5.25 -1.00
CA ALA A 69 18.04 -6.64 -0.60
C ALA A 69 16.65 -7.00 -0.10
N ALA A 70 15.99 -6.11 0.66
CA ALA A 70 14.60 -6.30 1.06
C ALA A 70 13.66 -6.31 -0.15
N LEU A 71 13.89 -5.40 -1.11
CA LEU A 71 13.11 -5.38 -2.34
C LEU A 71 13.36 -6.63 -3.19
N ALA A 72 14.61 -7.01 -3.42
CA ALA A 72 14.96 -8.24 -4.15
C ALA A 72 14.31 -9.48 -3.53
N THR A 73 14.26 -9.55 -2.20
CA THR A 73 13.61 -10.64 -1.47
C THR A 73 12.13 -10.77 -1.84
N VAL A 74 11.37 -9.66 -1.83
CA VAL A 74 9.94 -9.67 -2.14
C VAL A 74 9.69 -9.88 -3.63
N LEU A 75 10.46 -9.22 -4.51
CA LEU A 75 10.34 -9.41 -5.95
C LEU A 75 10.63 -10.87 -6.37
N ALA A 76 11.67 -11.47 -5.80
CA ALA A 76 12.01 -12.86 -6.07
C ALA A 76 10.98 -13.85 -5.51
N ALA A 77 10.30 -13.51 -4.40
CA ALA A 77 9.18 -14.31 -3.89
C ALA A 77 8.00 -14.38 -4.89
N GLU A 78 7.83 -13.34 -5.71
CA GLU A 78 6.85 -13.29 -6.81
C GLU A 78 7.42 -13.81 -8.15
N GLY A 79 8.59 -14.46 -8.13
CA GLY A 79 9.21 -15.05 -9.31
C GLY A 79 9.94 -14.06 -10.23
N VAL A 80 10.09 -12.79 -9.83
CA VAL A 80 10.87 -11.80 -10.58
C VAL A 80 12.37 -12.11 -10.43
N LYS A 81 13.08 -12.21 -11.55
CA LYS A 81 14.52 -12.52 -11.56
C LYS A 81 15.35 -11.26 -11.30
N VAL A 82 15.62 -10.97 -10.03
CA VAL A 82 16.43 -9.82 -9.59
C VAL A 82 17.44 -10.21 -8.51
N THR A 83 18.48 -9.39 -8.34
CA THR A 83 19.41 -9.45 -7.20
C THR A 83 19.50 -8.07 -6.53
N PRO A 84 19.98 -7.99 -5.27
CA PRO A 84 20.20 -6.70 -4.62
C PRO A 84 21.06 -5.76 -5.47
N ASP A 85 22.14 -6.28 -6.07
CA ASP A 85 23.07 -5.49 -6.87
C ASP A 85 22.41 -4.88 -8.12
N THR A 86 21.49 -5.61 -8.76
CA THR A 86 20.72 -5.07 -9.90
C THR A 86 19.76 -3.95 -9.50
N LEU A 87 19.32 -3.92 -8.23
CA LEU A 87 18.37 -2.94 -7.71
C LEU A 87 19.04 -1.72 -7.05
N VAL A 88 20.33 -1.79 -6.70
CA VAL A 88 21.07 -0.64 -6.16
C VAL A 88 20.86 0.65 -6.97
N PRO A 89 21.06 0.70 -8.31
CA PRO A 89 20.89 1.94 -9.07
C PRO A 89 19.44 2.43 -9.10
N GLU A 90 18.47 1.58 -8.77
CA GLU A 90 17.05 1.90 -8.79
C GLU A 90 16.52 2.46 -7.47
N VAL A 91 17.12 2.08 -6.34
CA VAL A 91 16.58 2.42 -5.02
C VAL A 91 17.57 3.09 -4.07
N TYR A 92 18.88 3.06 -4.35
CA TYR A 92 19.90 3.62 -3.47
C TYR A 92 20.29 5.04 -3.89
N LEU A 93 20.29 5.97 -2.94
CA LEU A 93 20.77 7.33 -3.16
C LEU A 93 22.04 7.58 -2.33
N PRO A 94 23.22 7.75 -2.98
CA PRO A 94 24.50 7.95 -2.29
C PRO A 94 24.49 9.16 -1.35
N GLU A 95 23.86 10.26 -1.76
CA GLU A 95 23.78 11.52 -1.01
C GLU A 95 23.00 11.39 0.30
N ARG A 96 22.03 10.46 0.33
CA ARG A 96 21.20 10.16 1.51
C ARG A 96 21.65 8.90 2.25
N LYS A 97 22.71 8.24 1.75
CA LYS A 97 23.28 7.00 2.29
C LYS A 97 22.21 5.94 2.62
N GLY A 98 21.21 5.78 1.74
CA GLY A 98 20.11 4.86 1.98
C GLY A 98 19.06 4.86 0.87
N SER A 99 18.05 3.99 1.04
CA SER A 99 16.94 3.84 0.11
C SER A 99 15.70 4.59 0.56
N LEU A 100 15.11 5.37 -0.33
CA LEU A 100 13.88 6.11 -0.06
C LEU A 100 12.65 5.22 -0.30
N GLN A 101 11.65 5.39 0.55
CA GLN A 101 10.38 4.67 0.47
C GLN A 101 9.70 4.83 -0.90
N ILE A 102 9.78 6.03 -1.49
CA ILE A 102 9.22 6.30 -2.83
C ILE A 102 9.93 5.52 -3.92
N GLU A 103 11.25 5.35 -3.83
CA GLU A 103 12.02 4.56 -4.78
C GLU A 103 11.75 3.07 -4.61
N MET A 104 11.56 2.59 -3.37
CA MET A 104 11.16 1.21 -3.10
C MET A 104 9.81 0.88 -3.79
N LEU A 105 8.84 1.77 -3.68
CA LEU A 105 7.54 1.64 -4.35
C LEU A 105 7.68 1.73 -5.88
N ALA A 106 8.49 2.67 -6.38
CA ALA A 106 8.67 2.89 -7.82
C ALA A 106 9.42 1.74 -8.50
N ALA A 107 10.47 1.21 -7.86
CA ALA A 107 11.23 0.08 -8.37
C ALA A 107 10.34 -1.16 -8.50
N ALA A 108 9.55 -1.51 -7.48
CA ALA A 108 8.61 -2.62 -7.59
C ALA A 108 7.68 -2.51 -8.82
N ARG A 109 7.22 -1.29 -9.15
CA ARG A 109 6.37 -1.04 -10.33
C ARG A 109 7.11 -1.20 -11.65
N ARG A 110 8.40 -0.82 -11.71
CA ARG A 110 9.26 -1.04 -12.90
C ARG A 110 9.44 -2.53 -13.20
N HIS A 111 9.24 -3.38 -12.19
CA HIS A 111 9.27 -4.85 -12.31
C HIS A 111 7.86 -5.47 -12.46
N GLY A 112 6.85 -4.68 -12.86
CA GLY A 112 5.51 -5.17 -13.20
C GLY A 112 4.63 -5.54 -12.00
N LEU A 113 5.06 -5.26 -10.77
CA LEU A 113 4.28 -5.53 -9.56
C LEU A 113 3.55 -4.28 -9.06
N VAL A 114 2.35 -4.47 -8.51
CA VAL A 114 1.63 -3.41 -7.81
C VAL A 114 2.24 -3.23 -6.42
N SER A 115 2.83 -2.06 -6.18
CA SER A 115 3.39 -1.72 -4.86
C SER A 115 2.37 -0.98 -4.00
N TYR A 116 2.02 -1.60 -2.87
CA TYR A 116 0.98 -1.13 -1.97
C TYR A 116 1.52 -0.88 -0.56
N GLN A 117 1.41 0.37 -0.11
CA GLN A 117 1.73 0.74 1.27
C GLN A 117 0.56 0.38 2.18
N LEU A 118 0.85 -0.43 3.21
CA LEU A 118 -0.15 -0.87 4.18
C LEU A 118 -0.66 0.31 5.01
N ALA A 119 -1.80 0.11 5.67
CA ALA A 119 -2.16 1.03 6.75
C ALA A 119 -1.11 0.93 7.86
N PRO A 120 -0.92 1.96 8.69
CA PRO A 120 0.00 1.93 9.82
C PRO A 120 -0.55 1.08 10.98
N ARG A 121 -0.91 -0.18 10.69
CA ARG A 121 -1.53 -1.15 11.59
C ARG A 121 -0.70 -2.44 11.59
N PHE A 122 -0.31 -2.90 12.77
CA PHE A 122 0.45 -4.13 12.96
C PHE A 122 -0.42 -5.35 12.62
N SER A 123 -1.72 -5.30 12.89
CA SER A 123 -2.66 -6.32 12.43
C SER A 123 -2.65 -6.48 10.91
N ASP A 124 -2.59 -5.40 10.14
CA ASP A 124 -2.52 -5.48 8.67
C ASP A 124 -1.25 -6.19 8.21
N LEU A 125 -0.11 -5.90 8.84
CA LEU A 125 1.15 -6.60 8.56
C LEU A 125 1.01 -8.11 8.81
N LEU A 126 0.39 -8.52 9.93
CA LEU A 126 0.18 -9.94 10.23
C LEU A 126 -0.81 -10.60 9.26
N SER A 127 -1.86 -9.88 8.83
CA SER A 127 -2.84 -10.35 7.84
C SER A 127 -2.21 -10.59 6.47
N GLU A 128 -1.33 -9.70 6.00
CA GLU A 128 -0.64 -9.92 4.73
C GLU A 128 0.30 -11.14 4.80
N ILE A 129 1.05 -11.31 5.90
CA ILE A 129 1.87 -12.50 6.10
C ILE A 129 1.01 -13.77 6.13
N ALA A 130 -0.13 -13.74 6.81
CA ALA A 130 -1.07 -14.86 6.85
C ALA A 130 -1.66 -15.21 5.48
N ALA A 131 -1.84 -14.21 4.62
CA ALA A 131 -2.28 -14.37 3.23
C ALA A 131 -1.15 -14.84 2.29
N GLY A 132 0.07 -15.08 2.80
CA GLY A 132 1.20 -15.53 2.00
C GLY A 132 2.09 -14.41 1.45
N ASN A 133 1.84 -13.15 1.82
CA ASN A 133 2.53 -12.00 1.27
C ASN A 133 3.67 -11.56 2.20
N PRO A 134 4.95 -11.63 1.78
CA PRO A 134 6.04 -11.08 2.55
C PRO A 134 5.96 -9.54 2.59
N VAL A 135 6.17 -8.95 3.77
CA VAL A 135 5.96 -7.51 3.99
C VAL A 135 7.30 -6.81 4.22
N ILE A 136 7.63 -5.81 3.40
CA ILE A 136 8.77 -4.94 3.65
C ILE A 136 8.41 -3.95 4.76
N VAL A 137 9.28 -3.80 5.75
CA VAL A 137 9.14 -2.82 6.84
C VAL A 137 10.34 -1.89 6.89
N LEU A 138 10.13 -0.63 7.26
CA LEU A 138 11.20 0.31 7.55
C LEU A 138 11.30 0.52 9.06
N GLN A 139 12.42 0.10 9.64
CA GLN A 139 12.70 0.20 11.07
C GLN A 139 13.79 1.24 11.34
N ASN A 140 13.81 1.76 12.56
CA ASN A 140 14.92 2.56 13.07
C ASN A 140 15.53 1.83 14.27
N LEU A 141 16.69 1.20 14.04
CA LEU A 141 17.40 0.36 15.00
C LEU A 141 18.31 1.17 15.95
N GLY A 142 18.19 2.50 15.95
CA GLY A 142 18.87 3.39 16.88
C GLY A 142 20.26 3.84 16.41
N LEU A 143 21.05 4.36 17.35
CA LEU A 143 22.26 5.16 17.06
C LEU A 143 23.40 4.42 16.34
N LYS A 144 23.42 3.07 16.37
CA LYS A 144 24.49 2.27 15.75
C LYS A 144 24.15 1.77 14.33
N GLU A 145 22.89 1.46 14.07
CA GLU A 145 22.45 0.83 12.80
C GLU A 145 21.52 1.75 11.98
N GLY A 146 20.91 2.76 12.59
CA GLY A 146 20.12 3.77 11.90
C GLY A 146 18.83 3.22 11.27
N TRP A 147 18.50 3.73 10.07
CA TRP A 147 17.34 3.31 9.28
C TRP A 147 17.62 1.99 8.56
N HIS A 148 16.69 1.04 8.66
CA HIS A 148 16.91 -0.33 8.22
C HIS A 148 15.67 -0.95 7.60
N TYR A 149 15.80 -1.53 6.40
CA TYR A 149 14.73 -2.31 5.79
C TYR A 149 14.88 -3.79 6.13
N ALA A 150 13.76 -4.40 6.48
CA ALA A 150 13.65 -5.85 6.69
C ALA A 150 12.41 -6.39 5.99
N VAL A 151 12.33 -7.70 5.80
CA VAL A 151 11.14 -8.37 5.26
C VAL A 151 10.54 -9.27 6.31
N ALA A 152 9.33 -8.95 6.77
CA ALA A 152 8.56 -9.79 7.66
C ALA A 152 7.95 -10.95 6.87
N VAL A 153 8.23 -12.17 7.33
CA VAL A 153 7.92 -13.43 6.63
C VAL A 153 7.22 -14.43 7.53
N GLY A 154 6.89 -14.06 8.76
CA GLY A 154 6.23 -14.97 9.68
C GLY A 154 6.02 -14.36 11.04
N TYR A 155 5.18 -15.02 11.83
CA TYR A 155 4.95 -14.70 13.21
C TYR A 155 4.54 -15.94 14.00
N ASP A 156 4.75 -15.86 15.30
CA ASP A 156 4.23 -16.79 16.29
C ASP A 156 3.55 -15.95 17.36
N TYR A 157 2.22 -15.94 17.29
CA TYR A 157 1.39 -15.08 18.11
C TYR A 157 1.41 -15.52 19.57
N ASP A 158 1.47 -16.82 19.83
CA ASP A 158 1.52 -17.39 21.19
C ASP A 158 2.70 -16.84 21.99
N TRP A 159 3.82 -16.65 21.31
CA TRP A 159 5.04 -16.13 21.90
C TRP A 159 5.29 -14.64 21.61
N GLY A 160 4.40 -13.98 20.88
CA GLY A 160 4.54 -12.59 20.44
C GLY A 160 5.83 -12.34 19.67
N LYS A 161 6.17 -13.22 18.72
CA LYS A 161 7.41 -13.16 17.92
C LYS A 161 7.11 -12.90 16.45
N LEU A 162 7.87 -12.01 15.84
CA LEU A 162 7.93 -11.77 14.41
C LEU A 162 9.21 -12.38 13.83
N TYR A 163 9.11 -12.95 12.63
CA TYR A 163 10.22 -13.52 11.88
C TYR A 163 10.56 -12.63 10.68
N LEU A 164 11.82 -12.21 10.61
CA LEU A 164 12.31 -11.25 9.63
C LEU A 164 13.47 -11.85 8.81
N ARG A 165 13.51 -11.54 7.52
CA ARG A 165 14.74 -11.54 6.71
C ARG A 165 15.41 -10.17 6.92
N SER A 166 16.59 -10.14 7.54
CA SER A 166 17.20 -8.88 7.98
C SER A 166 18.70 -9.03 8.24
N GLY A 167 19.50 -8.07 7.76
CA GLY A 167 20.95 -8.13 7.88
C GLY A 167 21.52 -9.40 7.23
N GLU A 168 22.46 -10.05 7.92
CA GLU A 168 23.00 -11.36 7.53
C GLU A 168 22.16 -12.54 8.05
N SER A 169 21.09 -12.28 8.80
CA SER A 169 20.24 -13.32 9.38
C SER A 169 19.07 -13.67 8.47
N ARG A 170 19.09 -14.91 7.96
CA ARG A 170 17.95 -15.50 7.24
C ARG A 170 16.71 -15.57 8.13
N ARG A 171 16.86 -15.73 9.44
CA ARG A 171 15.73 -15.85 10.37
C ARG A 171 16.00 -15.05 11.63
N GLN A 172 15.85 -13.74 11.54
CA GLN A 172 15.87 -12.88 12.70
C GLN A 172 14.53 -13.00 13.43
N VAL A 173 14.58 -13.31 14.73
CA VAL A 173 13.39 -13.38 15.59
C VAL A 173 13.34 -12.12 16.44
N MET A 174 12.22 -11.41 16.38
CA MET A 174 12.03 -10.15 17.11
C MET A 174 10.70 -10.18 17.88
N PRO A 175 10.69 -9.87 19.19
CA PRO A 175 9.42 -9.74 19.92
C PRO A 175 8.56 -8.60 19.35
N PHE A 176 7.23 -8.76 19.34
CA PHE A 176 6.29 -7.76 18.82
C PHE A 176 6.49 -6.37 19.42
N ALA A 177 6.65 -6.29 20.75
CA ALA A 177 6.90 -5.04 21.44
C ALA A 177 8.18 -4.33 20.96
N ILE A 178 9.24 -5.10 20.69
CA ILE A 178 10.51 -4.56 20.18
C ILE A 178 10.35 -4.13 18.73
N HIS A 179 9.65 -4.92 17.92
CA HIS A 179 9.33 -4.56 16.54
C HIS A 179 8.56 -3.25 16.45
N GLU A 180 7.47 -3.10 17.21
CA GLU A 180 6.68 -1.88 17.23
C GLU A 180 7.52 -0.67 17.66
N LEU A 181 8.37 -0.82 18.68
CA LEU A 181 9.26 0.23 19.15
C LEU A 181 10.19 0.78 18.06
N VAL A 182 10.79 -0.10 17.25
CA VAL A 182 11.68 0.32 16.16
C VAL A 182 10.92 0.74 14.90
N TRP A 183 9.69 0.25 14.72
CA TRP A 183 8.85 0.51 13.55
C TRP A 183 8.05 1.81 13.66
N MET A 184 7.61 2.20 14.86
CA MET A 184 6.82 3.42 15.07
C MET A 184 7.53 4.69 14.56
N ARG A 185 8.87 4.70 14.57
CA ARG A 185 9.67 5.87 14.15
C ARG A 185 9.59 6.14 12.66
N SER A 186 9.28 5.14 11.83
CA SER A 186 8.98 5.32 10.41
C SER A 186 7.52 5.71 10.14
N GLY A 187 6.72 5.90 11.19
CA GLY A 187 5.27 6.03 11.06
C GLY A 187 4.59 4.70 10.71
N TYR A 188 5.18 3.57 11.14
CA TYR A 188 4.72 2.23 10.80
C TYR A 188 4.71 1.97 9.29
N TRP A 189 5.75 2.43 8.60
CA TRP A 189 5.84 2.24 7.16
C TRP A 189 6.08 0.77 6.81
N ALA A 190 5.17 0.22 6.01
CA ALA A 190 5.28 -1.13 5.46
C ALA A 190 4.66 -1.19 4.07
N MET A 191 5.15 -2.09 3.24
CA MET A 191 4.60 -2.33 1.91
C MET A 191 4.63 -3.80 1.52
N VAL A 192 3.72 -4.15 0.61
CA VAL A 192 3.77 -5.39 -0.18
C VAL A 192 3.96 -5.02 -1.65
N ALA A 193 4.51 -5.95 -2.42
CA ALA A 193 4.54 -5.87 -3.88
C ALA A 193 3.96 -7.17 -4.42
N LEU A 194 2.84 -7.08 -5.13
CA LEU A 194 2.07 -8.24 -5.58
C LEU A 194 1.89 -8.19 -7.10
N PRO A 195 1.71 -9.34 -7.77
CA PRO A 195 1.35 -9.36 -9.17
C PRO A 195 -0.01 -8.67 -9.40
N PRO A 196 -0.24 -8.10 -10.59
CA PRO A 196 -1.43 -7.28 -10.87
C PRO A 196 -2.75 -8.05 -10.80
N ASP A 197 -2.73 -9.38 -10.83
CA ASP A 197 -3.90 -10.23 -10.68
C ASP A 197 -4.26 -10.55 -9.22
N ARG A 198 -3.47 -10.06 -8.24
CA ARG A 198 -3.69 -10.31 -6.81
C ARG A 198 -3.87 -9.02 -6.02
N ILE A 199 -5.03 -8.88 -5.37
CA ILE A 199 -5.33 -7.77 -4.45
C ILE A 199 -4.84 -8.15 -3.03
N PRO A 200 -4.11 -7.26 -2.32
CA PRO A 200 -3.76 -7.46 -0.91
C PRO A 200 -4.99 -7.75 -0.06
N THR A 201 -4.86 -8.60 0.96
CA THR A 201 -6.00 -8.92 1.83
C THR A 201 -6.45 -7.68 2.61
N THR A 202 -5.51 -6.80 2.98
CA THR A 202 -5.76 -5.56 3.70
C THR A 202 -6.03 -4.37 2.78
N ALA A 203 -6.26 -4.61 1.48
CA ALA A 203 -6.46 -3.55 0.51
C ALA A 203 -7.71 -2.72 0.85
N ASP A 204 -7.45 -1.43 1.07
CA ASP A 204 -8.45 -0.37 1.09
C ASP A 204 -8.67 0.16 -0.32
N GLU A 205 -9.93 0.39 -0.70
CA GLU A 205 -10.33 0.72 -2.07
C GLU A 205 -9.55 1.90 -2.65
N SER A 206 -9.49 3.03 -1.93
CA SER A 206 -8.84 4.25 -2.40
C SER A 206 -7.32 4.11 -2.48
N ARG A 207 -6.70 3.52 -1.46
CA ARG A 207 -5.24 3.32 -1.44
C ARG A 207 -4.79 2.29 -2.48
N TRP A 208 -5.57 1.24 -2.69
CA TRP A 208 -5.28 0.26 -3.73
C TRP A 208 -5.48 0.85 -5.12
N LEU A 209 -6.52 1.66 -5.35
CA LEU A 209 -6.70 2.38 -6.61
C LEU A 209 -5.50 3.28 -6.92
N SER A 210 -4.99 3.98 -5.92
CA SER A 210 -3.78 4.81 -6.05
C SER A 210 -2.53 3.99 -6.42
N ALA A 211 -2.40 2.78 -5.86
CA ALA A 211 -1.31 1.86 -6.18
C ALA A 211 -1.41 1.33 -7.62
N VAL A 212 -2.62 0.98 -8.07
CA VAL A 212 -2.89 0.53 -9.44
C VAL A 212 -2.65 1.65 -10.46
N ALA A 213 -3.17 2.85 -10.21
CA ALA A 213 -2.98 3.99 -11.12
C ALA A 213 -1.50 4.33 -11.33
N ALA A 214 -0.67 4.08 -10.33
CA ALA A 214 0.75 4.33 -10.45
C ALA A 214 1.52 3.33 -11.34
N LEU A 215 0.88 2.23 -11.78
CA LEU A 215 1.42 1.32 -12.80
C LEU A 215 1.16 1.80 -14.23
N GLU A 216 0.22 2.72 -14.46
CA GLU A 216 -0.21 3.10 -15.82
C GLU A 216 0.94 3.54 -16.73
N ARG A 217 1.90 4.29 -16.18
CA ARG A 217 3.08 4.75 -16.92
C ARG A 217 4.19 3.71 -17.04
N PRO A 218 4.66 3.07 -15.95
CA PRO A 218 5.76 2.12 -16.05
C PRO A 218 5.40 0.82 -16.78
N ASP A 219 4.15 0.35 -16.67
CA ASP A 219 3.72 -0.92 -17.26
C ASP A 219 2.19 -0.92 -17.55
N PRO A 220 1.76 -0.37 -18.71
CA PRO A 220 0.35 -0.35 -19.07
C PRO A 220 -0.32 -1.75 -19.14
N PRO A 221 0.34 -2.81 -19.67
CA PRO A 221 -0.20 -4.17 -19.58
C PRO A 221 -0.48 -4.67 -18.15
N ALA A 222 0.43 -4.41 -17.20
CA ALA A 222 0.21 -4.73 -15.80
C ALA A 222 -0.91 -3.89 -15.19
N ALA A 223 -0.96 -2.58 -15.48
CA ALA A 223 -2.02 -1.68 -15.04
C ALA A 223 -3.41 -2.14 -15.50
N ARG A 224 -3.54 -2.58 -16.77
CA ARG A 224 -4.80 -3.16 -17.30
C ARG A 224 -5.25 -4.35 -16.45
N THR A 225 -4.35 -5.28 -16.18
CA THR A 225 -4.64 -6.48 -15.37
C THR A 225 -5.03 -6.10 -13.93
N ALA A 226 -4.33 -5.12 -13.36
CA ALA A 226 -4.59 -4.61 -12.01
C ALA A 226 -5.95 -3.92 -11.89
N TYR A 227 -6.32 -3.09 -12.86
CA TYR A 227 -7.64 -2.46 -12.92
C TYR A 227 -8.77 -3.48 -13.14
N GLN A 228 -8.58 -4.46 -14.02
CA GLN A 228 -9.55 -5.54 -14.21
C GLN A 228 -9.77 -6.31 -12.91
N THR A 229 -8.69 -6.61 -12.19
CA THR A 229 -8.77 -7.29 -10.89
C THR A 229 -9.43 -6.40 -9.84
N PHE A 230 -9.07 -5.12 -9.79
CA PHE A 230 -9.71 -4.11 -8.93
C PHE A 230 -11.23 -4.11 -9.09
N LEU A 231 -11.72 -4.01 -10.33
CA LEU A 231 -13.15 -3.91 -10.64
C LEU A 231 -13.91 -5.23 -10.39
N LYS A 232 -13.23 -6.37 -10.20
CA LYS A 232 -13.89 -7.58 -9.68
C LYS A 232 -14.30 -7.43 -8.22
N ARG A 233 -13.51 -6.70 -7.41
CA ARG A 233 -13.79 -6.45 -5.98
C ARG A 233 -14.66 -5.22 -5.76
N TRP A 234 -14.47 -4.16 -6.55
CA TRP A 234 -15.22 -2.91 -6.48
C TRP A 234 -15.81 -2.54 -7.85
N PRO A 235 -16.90 -3.21 -8.29
CA PRO A 235 -17.40 -3.13 -9.66
C PRO A 235 -17.97 -1.77 -10.06
N ASP A 236 -18.43 -0.98 -9.08
CA ASP A 236 -19.08 0.31 -9.33
C ASP A 236 -18.12 1.51 -9.18
N ASN A 237 -16.81 1.27 -9.06
CA ASN A 237 -15.83 2.34 -8.94
C ASN A 237 -15.57 3.00 -10.31
N VAL A 238 -16.18 4.16 -10.52
CA VAL A 238 -16.09 4.92 -11.78
C VAL A 238 -14.65 5.37 -12.10
N ASN A 239 -13.85 5.73 -11.09
CA ASN A 239 -12.47 6.18 -11.30
C ASN A 239 -11.57 5.03 -11.79
N ALA A 240 -11.73 3.83 -11.24
CA ALA A 240 -11.05 2.64 -11.71
C ALA A 240 -11.48 2.26 -13.13
N ALA A 241 -12.77 2.41 -13.47
CA ALA A 241 -13.25 2.20 -14.83
C ALA A 241 -12.66 3.20 -15.84
N ILE A 242 -12.53 4.48 -15.45
CA ILE A 242 -11.82 5.50 -16.24
C ILE A 242 -10.36 5.11 -16.45
N GLY A 243 -9.65 4.71 -15.38
CA GLY A 243 -8.26 4.26 -15.46
C GLY A 243 -8.07 3.04 -16.37
N LEU A 244 -8.95 2.03 -16.26
CA LEU A 244 -8.96 0.87 -17.13
C LEU A 244 -9.20 1.25 -18.59
N ALA A 245 -10.17 2.11 -18.86
CA ALA A 245 -10.48 2.54 -20.22
C ALA A 245 -9.35 3.35 -20.85
N ASN A 246 -8.72 4.25 -20.09
CA ASN A 246 -7.55 4.99 -20.53
C ASN A 246 -6.38 4.05 -20.83
N THR A 247 -6.21 3.01 -20.02
CA THR A 247 -5.17 1.99 -20.23
C THR A 247 -5.44 1.18 -21.49
N HIS A 248 -6.68 0.73 -21.71
CA HIS A 248 -7.09 0.10 -22.96
C HIS A 248 -6.84 1.00 -24.17
N HIS A 249 -7.19 2.28 -24.07
CA HIS A 249 -6.96 3.27 -25.13
C HIS A 249 -5.47 3.42 -25.45
N ALA A 250 -4.60 3.55 -24.43
CA ALA A 250 -3.15 3.62 -24.60
C ALA A 250 -2.55 2.35 -25.24
N LEU A 251 -3.19 1.19 -25.06
CA LEU A 251 -2.82 -0.09 -25.69
C LEU A 251 -3.43 -0.27 -27.09
N GLY A 252 -4.27 0.66 -27.56
CA GLY A 252 -4.99 0.56 -28.84
C GLY A 252 -6.21 -0.36 -28.81
N GLU A 253 -6.63 -0.81 -27.63
CA GLU A 253 -7.75 -1.72 -27.38
C GLU A 253 -9.07 -0.92 -27.29
N LEU A 254 -9.40 -0.22 -28.38
CA LEU A 254 -10.46 0.79 -28.37
C LEU A 254 -11.86 0.19 -28.09
N ARG A 255 -12.12 -1.06 -28.47
CA ARG A 255 -13.43 -1.71 -28.27
C ARG A 255 -13.64 -2.08 -26.80
N GLU A 256 -12.57 -2.51 -26.14
CA GLU A 256 -12.51 -2.81 -24.74
C GLU A 256 -12.69 -1.53 -23.91
N ALA A 257 -11.99 -0.45 -24.29
CA ALA A 257 -12.18 0.87 -23.69
C ALA A 257 -13.64 1.35 -23.78
N GLU A 258 -14.28 1.22 -24.95
CA GLU A 258 -15.71 1.55 -25.12
C GLU A 258 -16.60 0.73 -24.19
N THR A 259 -16.37 -0.58 -24.11
CA THR A 259 -17.17 -1.48 -23.27
C THR A 259 -17.12 -1.05 -21.80
N VAL A 260 -15.92 -0.76 -21.29
CA VAL A 260 -15.71 -0.29 -19.92
C VAL A 260 -16.38 1.06 -19.68
N LEU A 261 -16.23 2.01 -20.60
CA LEU A 261 -16.80 3.36 -20.48
C LEU A 261 -18.32 3.37 -20.56
N ARG A 262 -18.93 2.50 -21.38
CA ARG A 262 -20.39 2.35 -21.41
C ARG A 262 -20.93 1.86 -20.07
N ARG A 263 -20.27 0.86 -19.46
CA ARG A 263 -20.64 0.40 -18.11
C ARG A 263 -20.45 1.49 -17.07
N ALA A 264 -19.35 2.25 -17.12
CA ALA A 264 -19.14 3.38 -16.22
C ALA A 264 -20.23 4.47 -16.38
N ALA A 265 -20.71 4.70 -17.61
CA ALA A 265 -21.79 5.65 -17.89
C ALA A 265 -23.17 5.16 -17.43
N GLU A 266 -23.35 3.85 -17.21
CA GLU A 266 -24.54 3.31 -16.54
C GLU A 266 -24.49 3.57 -15.03
N VAL A 267 -23.30 3.44 -14.43
CA VAL A 267 -23.08 3.66 -12.98
C VAL A 267 -23.17 5.15 -12.62
N ASP A 268 -22.49 6.01 -13.38
CA ASP A 268 -22.63 7.47 -13.26
C ASP A 268 -22.94 8.09 -14.64
N PRO A 269 -24.24 8.25 -14.96
CA PRO A 269 -24.67 8.87 -16.21
C PRO A 269 -24.33 10.35 -16.34
N SER A 270 -23.89 11.01 -15.27
CA SER A 270 -23.54 12.43 -15.22
C SER A 270 -22.04 12.69 -15.17
N SER A 271 -21.21 11.64 -15.20
CA SER A 271 -19.76 11.79 -15.20
C SER A 271 -19.28 12.42 -16.50
N VAL A 272 -18.90 13.69 -16.44
CA VAL A 272 -18.33 14.45 -17.58
C VAL A 272 -17.08 13.76 -18.11
N ILE A 273 -16.24 13.20 -17.22
CA ILE A 273 -15.01 12.50 -17.60
C ILE A 273 -15.32 11.23 -18.39
N VAL A 274 -16.27 10.41 -17.90
CA VAL A 274 -16.68 9.17 -18.62
C VAL A 274 -17.27 9.51 -19.97
N LEU A 275 -18.20 10.48 -20.04
CA LEU A 275 -18.84 10.86 -21.30
C LEU A 275 -17.84 11.42 -22.31
N ASN A 276 -16.88 12.21 -21.86
CA ASN A 276 -15.79 12.71 -22.70
C ASN A 276 -14.90 11.58 -23.23
N ASN A 277 -14.44 10.68 -22.35
CA ASN A 277 -13.57 9.58 -22.75
C ASN A 277 -14.29 8.59 -23.66
N LEU A 278 -15.60 8.37 -23.47
CA LEU A 278 -16.43 7.55 -24.34
C LEU A 278 -16.55 8.19 -25.72
N ALA A 279 -16.81 9.50 -25.79
CA ALA A 279 -16.87 10.21 -27.06
C ALA A 279 -15.55 10.15 -27.81
N GLN A 280 -14.42 10.41 -27.15
CA GLN A 280 -13.09 10.31 -27.75
C GLN A 280 -12.82 8.90 -28.27
N THR A 281 -13.09 7.87 -27.46
CA THR A 281 -12.90 6.46 -27.84
C THR A 281 -13.75 6.08 -29.05
N LEU A 282 -15.02 6.50 -29.09
CA LEU A 282 -15.92 6.27 -30.23
C LEU A 282 -15.42 6.96 -31.51
N ALA A 283 -14.95 8.21 -31.39
CA ALA A 283 -14.39 8.94 -32.50
C ALA A 283 -13.15 8.24 -33.06
N ASP A 284 -12.26 7.74 -32.20
CA ASP A 284 -11.06 7.00 -32.61
C ASP A 284 -11.36 5.67 -33.29
N GLN A 285 -12.52 5.06 -33.00
CA GLN A 285 -13.06 3.93 -33.76
C GLN A 285 -13.74 4.33 -35.08
N GLY A 286 -13.86 5.62 -35.40
CA GLY A 286 -14.57 6.13 -36.58
C GLY A 286 -16.10 6.24 -36.41
N LYS A 287 -16.62 6.08 -35.18
CA LYS A 287 -18.06 6.19 -34.86
C LYS A 287 -18.44 7.65 -34.54
N ASP A 288 -18.04 8.58 -35.40
CA ASP A 288 -18.10 10.03 -35.12
C ASP A 288 -19.53 10.54 -34.82
N ALA A 289 -20.55 10.00 -35.49
CA ALA A 289 -21.94 10.38 -35.25
C ALA A 289 -22.43 9.99 -33.84
N GLU A 290 -21.99 8.83 -33.33
CA GLU A 290 -22.33 8.41 -31.97
C GLU A 290 -21.52 9.20 -30.93
N ALA A 291 -20.22 9.39 -31.20
CA ALA A 291 -19.32 10.20 -30.38
C ALA A 291 -19.90 11.60 -30.14
N LEU A 292 -20.47 12.23 -31.18
CA LEU A 292 -21.09 13.54 -31.09
C LEU A 292 -22.20 13.58 -30.02
N ARG A 293 -23.04 12.55 -29.90
CA ARG A 293 -24.12 12.55 -28.90
C ARG A 293 -23.57 12.57 -27.47
N PHE A 294 -22.52 11.80 -27.21
CA PHE A 294 -21.94 11.72 -25.87
C PHE A 294 -21.19 13.00 -25.49
N ILE A 295 -20.44 13.60 -26.43
CA ILE A 295 -19.71 14.84 -26.13
C ILE A 295 -20.65 16.04 -25.96
N GLU A 296 -21.77 16.08 -26.68
CA GLU A 296 -22.80 17.12 -26.49
C GLU A 296 -23.45 17.02 -25.11
N ARG A 297 -23.69 15.79 -24.62
CA ARG A 297 -24.16 15.57 -23.25
C ARG A 297 -23.13 16.01 -22.21
N ALA A 298 -21.85 15.68 -22.41
CA ALA A 298 -20.76 16.15 -21.54
C ALA A 298 -20.68 17.69 -21.50
N ALA A 299 -20.80 18.33 -22.66
CA ALA A 299 -20.76 19.80 -22.77
C ALA A 299 -21.93 20.48 -22.05
N ALA A 300 -23.13 19.88 -22.09
CA ALA A 300 -24.31 20.40 -21.39
C ALA A 300 -24.19 20.36 -19.86
N LEU A 301 -23.42 19.40 -19.32
CA LEU A 301 -23.19 19.27 -17.88
C LEU A 301 -22.18 20.29 -17.34
N GLY A 302 -21.24 20.75 -18.19
CA GLY A 302 -20.25 21.76 -17.84
C GLY A 302 -19.26 21.32 -16.75
N GLY A 303 -18.77 22.28 -15.96
CA GLY A 303 -17.85 22.02 -14.84
C GLY A 303 -16.36 22.16 -15.17
N PRO A 304 -15.46 21.72 -14.27
CA PRO A 304 -14.02 21.97 -14.37
C PRO A 304 -13.34 21.42 -15.63
N PHE A 305 -13.96 20.43 -16.29
CA PHE A 305 -13.44 19.76 -17.48
C PHE A 305 -13.94 20.37 -18.80
N ALA A 306 -14.66 21.49 -18.78
CA ALA A 306 -15.27 22.10 -19.97
C ALA A 306 -14.28 22.36 -21.12
N GLY A 307 -13.03 22.73 -20.81
CA GLY A 307 -11.98 22.92 -21.82
C GLY A 307 -11.68 21.64 -22.61
N ALA A 308 -11.40 20.54 -21.90
CA ALA A 308 -11.11 19.24 -22.52
C ALA A 308 -12.31 18.70 -23.32
N VAL A 309 -13.53 18.94 -22.82
CA VAL A 309 -14.77 18.58 -23.52
C VAL A 309 -14.90 19.35 -24.83
N GLU A 310 -14.63 20.65 -24.85
CA GLU A 310 -14.74 21.45 -26.07
C GLU A 310 -13.65 21.09 -27.09
N ASP A 311 -12.43 20.76 -26.64
CA ASP A 311 -11.37 20.27 -27.52
C ASP A 311 -11.78 18.97 -28.23
N THR A 312 -12.29 18.00 -27.47
CA THR A 312 -12.80 16.73 -28.00
C THR A 312 -13.98 16.96 -28.96
N ARG A 313 -14.91 17.83 -28.59
CA ARG A 313 -16.08 18.19 -29.40
C ARG A 313 -15.68 18.81 -30.74
N LYS A 314 -14.72 19.73 -30.73
CA LYS A 314 -14.18 20.37 -31.94
C LYS A 314 -13.52 19.34 -32.85
N ALA A 315 -12.75 18.41 -32.30
CA ALA A 315 -12.13 17.32 -33.05
C ALA A 315 -13.19 16.44 -33.75
N ILE A 316 -14.21 15.99 -33.02
CA ILE A 316 -15.31 15.16 -33.57
C ILE A 316 -16.05 15.91 -34.68
N ARG A 317 -16.42 17.18 -34.45
CA ARG A 317 -17.11 18.00 -35.47
C ARG A 317 -16.28 18.22 -36.72
N ALA A 318 -14.96 18.33 -36.59
CA ALA A 318 -14.06 18.46 -37.74
C ALA A 318 -14.00 17.17 -38.56
N ARG A 319 -14.07 15.99 -37.92
CA ARG A 319 -14.12 14.68 -38.61
C ARG A 319 -15.40 14.52 -39.43
N LEU A 320 -16.55 14.93 -38.89
CA LEU A 320 -17.85 14.87 -39.58
C LEU A 320 -18.01 15.82 -40.78
N ARG A 321 -17.11 16.81 -40.94
CA ARG A 321 -17.15 17.77 -42.06
C ARG A 321 -16.31 17.34 -43.26
N LYS A 322 -15.49 16.29 -43.11
CA LYS A 322 -14.64 15.72 -44.16
C LYS A 322 -15.39 14.61 -44.87
#